data_AF-A0AAN0JTX6-F1
#
_entry.id   AF-A0AAN0JTX6-F1
#
_cell.length_a   1.000
_cell.length_b   1.000
_cell.length_c   1.000
_cell.angle_alpha   90.00
_cell.angle_beta   90.00
_cell.angle_gamma   90.00
#
_symmetry.space_group_name_H-M   'P 1'
#
loop_
_entity.id
_entity.type
_entity.pdbx_description
1 polymer ?
#
loop_
_entity_poly.entity_id
_entity_poly.type
_entity_poly.pdbx_seq_one_letter_code
_entity_poly.pdbx_strand_id
1 'polypeptide(L)'
;MTGIGILFEGAGIALLWLFPASWTAWIIAVVCIFISGAHMQEVGHDLGHYSCFKNLKYNYWAQNITFTFLGGQSSSFWNKRHNEHHSKPSVISKDPDVTFPGNVILLGNDMPKDVGRKGKGMLPYQYQHIYLTIAFPIFLLTIGFNIKASIYLYKNLALKWTVSLQNYELIKFLFSLCLKNKKGSIMANVFFLCDGI
;
A
#
# COMPACT_ATOMS: atom_id res chain seq x y z
N MET A 1 8.51 -16.99 0.25
CA MET A 1 7.92 -15.87 1.02
C MET A 1 6.64 -15.36 0.34
N THR A 2 6.62 -15.15 -0.97
CA THR A 2 5.43 -14.74 -1.77
C THR A 2 4.15 -15.55 -1.57
N GLY A 3 4.25 -16.85 -1.27
CA GLY A 3 3.09 -17.74 -1.16
C GLY A 3 2.07 -17.31 -0.11
N ILE A 4 2.50 -16.71 1.01
CA ILE A 4 1.57 -16.35 2.08
C ILE A 4 0.65 -15.20 1.67
N GLY A 5 1.16 -14.19 0.95
CA GLY A 5 0.33 -13.09 0.48
C GLY A 5 -0.71 -13.55 -0.55
N ILE A 6 -0.32 -14.41 -1.49
CA ILE A 6 -1.25 -14.98 -2.49
C ILE A 6 -2.36 -15.81 -1.82
N LEU A 7 -2.02 -16.57 -0.77
CA LEU A 7 -3.01 -17.33 0.00
C LEU A 7 -4.03 -16.41 0.68
N PHE A 8 -3.59 -15.31 1.28
CA PHE A 8 -4.49 -14.34 1.88
C PHE A 8 -5.34 -13.60 0.83
N GLU A 9 -4.78 -13.24 -0.33
CA GLU A 9 -5.53 -12.67 -1.44
C GLU A 9 -6.67 -13.61 -1.89
N GLY A 10 -6.31 -14.87 -2.16
CA GLY A 10 -7.25 -15.89 -2.58
C GLY A 10 -8.33 -16.17 -1.53
N ALA A 11 -7.96 -16.24 -0.25
CA ALA A 11 -8.92 -16.40 0.84
C ALA A 11 -9.89 -15.22 0.94
N GLY A 12 -9.40 -13.98 0.82
CA GLY A 12 -10.24 -12.78 0.83
C GLY A 12 -11.23 -12.77 -0.33
N ILE A 13 -10.77 -13.04 -1.55
CA ILE A 13 -11.64 -13.13 -2.74
C ILE A 13 -12.66 -14.26 -2.60
N ALA A 14 -12.24 -15.44 -2.13
CA ALA A 14 -13.13 -16.57 -1.93
C ALA A 14 -14.22 -16.27 -0.89
N LEU A 15 -13.89 -15.59 0.21
CA LEU A 15 -14.88 -15.17 1.22
C LEU A 15 -15.93 -14.22 0.65
N LEU A 16 -15.50 -13.23 -0.16
CA LEU A 16 -16.42 -12.31 -0.83
C LEU A 16 -17.33 -13.02 -1.84
N TRP A 17 -16.80 -14.03 -2.53
CA TRP A 17 -17.54 -14.78 -3.54
C TRP A 17 -18.52 -15.79 -2.95
N LEU A 18 -18.10 -16.54 -1.92
CA LEU A 18 -18.90 -17.59 -1.29
C LEU A 18 -19.93 -17.02 -0.31
N PHE A 19 -19.65 -15.88 0.33
CA PHE A 19 -20.49 -15.30 1.38
C PHE A 19 -20.80 -13.80 1.17
N PRO A 20 -21.34 -13.41 0.01
CA PRO A 20 -21.48 -12.00 -0.38
C PRO A 20 -22.42 -11.18 0.51
N ALA A 21 -23.33 -11.81 1.25
CA ALA A 21 -24.27 -11.14 2.16
C ALA A 21 -23.80 -11.10 3.63
N SER A 22 -22.69 -11.75 3.97
CA SER A 22 -22.22 -11.87 5.36
C SER A 22 -21.27 -10.74 5.74
N TRP A 23 -21.72 -9.80 6.58
CA TRP A 23 -20.88 -8.72 7.09
C TRP A 23 -19.59 -9.24 7.78
N THR A 24 -19.66 -10.39 8.45
CA THR A 24 -18.48 -11.03 9.05
C THR A 24 -17.49 -11.50 7.98
N ALA A 25 -17.96 -12.13 6.90
CA ALA A 25 -17.10 -12.56 5.80
C ALA A 25 -16.44 -11.36 5.11
N TRP A 26 -17.16 -10.26 4.96
CA TRP A 26 -16.63 -8.99 4.46
C TRP A 26 -15.49 -8.44 5.32
N ILE A 27 -15.67 -8.38 6.64
CA ILE A 27 -14.62 -7.90 7.56
C ILE A 27 -13.38 -8.78 7.45
N ILE A 28 -13.54 -10.10 7.47
CA ILE A 28 -12.42 -11.04 7.36
C ILE A 28 -11.73 -10.90 6.00
N ALA A 29 -12.50 -10.78 4.92
CA ALA A 29 -11.96 -10.60 3.57
C ALA A 29 -11.11 -9.33 3.46
N VAL A 30 -11.56 -8.21 4.05
CA VAL A 30 -10.79 -6.96 4.10
C VAL A 30 -9.47 -7.16 4.85
N VAL A 31 -9.49 -7.86 5.98
CA VAL A 31 -8.27 -8.17 6.74
C VAL A 31 -7.31 -9.05 5.91
N CYS A 32 -7.82 -10.07 5.23
CA CYS A 32 -7.01 -10.93 4.36
C CYS A 32 -6.38 -10.15 3.21
N ILE A 33 -7.15 -9.35 2.48
CA ILE A 33 -6.65 -8.50 1.39
C ILE A 33 -5.63 -7.48 1.92
N PHE A 34 -5.86 -6.91 3.11
CA PHE A 34 -4.91 -6.00 3.74
C PHE A 34 -3.56 -6.68 4.02
N ILE A 35 -3.57 -7.87 4.62
CA ILE A 35 -2.34 -8.64 4.90
C ILE A 35 -1.62 -9.00 3.60
N SER A 36 -2.37 -9.44 2.59
CA SER A 36 -1.84 -9.72 1.25
C SER A 36 -1.15 -8.48 0.66
N GLY A 37 -1.85 -7.35 0.61
CA GLY A 37 -1.31 -6.11 0.05
C GLY A 37 -0.05 -5.62 0.77
N ALA A 38 -0.02 -5.69 2.11
CA ALA A 38 1.18 -5.37 2.88
C ALA A 38 2.36 -6.29 2.53
N HIS A 39 2.12 -7.60 2.43
CA HIS A 39 3.16 -8.56 2.04
C HIS A 39 3.67 -8.32 0.61
N MET A 40 2.78 -7.97 -0.32
CA MET A 40 3.13 -7.73 -1.72
C MET A 40 3.97 -6.46 -1.89
N GLN A 41 3.82 -5.47 -1.00
CA GLN A 41 4.69 -4.31 -0.96
C GLN A 41 6.12 -4.64 -0.50
N GLU A 42 6.28 -5.51 0.50
CA GLU A 42 7.62 -5.97 0.94
C GLU A 42 8.33 -6.76 -0.17
N VAL A 43 7.61 -7.69 -0.81
CA VAL A 43 8.15 -8.42 -1.97
C VAL A 43 8.49 -7.46 -3.11
N GLY A 44 7.62 -6.48 -3.38
CA GLY A 44 7.88 -5.41 -4.35
C GLY A 44 9.12 -4.59 -4.03
N HIS A 45 9.37 -4.30 -2.74
CA HIS A 45 10.57 -3.61 -2.28
C HIS A 45 11.83 -4.41 -2.66
N ASP A 46 11.87 -5.70 -2.33
CA ASP A 46 13.02 -6.56 -2.61
C ASP A 46 13.27 -6.73 -4.11
N LEU A 47 12.20 -6.79 -4.90
CA LEU A 47 12.25 -6.80 -6.36
C LEU A 47 12.77 -5.47 -6.92
N GLY A 48 12.41 -4.34 -6.32
CA GLY A 48 12.93 -3.02 -6.68
C GLY A 48 14.41 -2.84 -6.41
N HIS A 49 14.95 -3.55 -5.42
CA HIS A 49 16.39 -3.68 -5.17
C HIS A 49 17.08 -4.70 -6.09
N TYR A 50 16.35 -5.31 -7.01
CA TYR A 50 16.85 -6.35 -7.92
C TYR A 50 17.43 -7.57 -7.20
N SER A 51 16.93 -7.88 -6.00
CA SER A 51 17.53 -8.89 -5.12
C SER A 51 16.95 -10.31 -5.30
N CYS A 52 15.79 -10.45 -5.94
CA CYS A 52 15.11 -11.74 -6.04
C CYS A 52 15.53 -12.58 -7.25
N PHE A 53 15.78 -11.95 -8.41
CA PHE A 53 16.19 -12.64 -9.62
C PHE A 53 17.58 -12.18 -10.11
N LYS A 54 18.33 -13.08 -10.76
CA LYS A 54 19.59 -12.71 -11.44
C LYS A 54 19.37 -11.78 -12.64
N ASN A 55 18.20 -11.88 -13.28
CA ASN A 55 17.87 -11.08 -14.46
C ASN A 55 17.11 -9.81 -14.04
N LEU A 56 17.66 -8.64 -14.40
CA LEU A 56 17.07 -7.33 -14.09
C LEU A 56 15.64 -7.18 -14.64
N LYS A 57 15.37 -7.72 -15.83
CA LYS A 57 14.03 -7.63 -16.45
C LYS A 57 12.99 -8.40 -15.64
N TYR A 58 13.35 -9.54 -15.07
CA TYR A 58 12.43 -10.35 -14.27
C TYR A 58 12.07 -9.66 -12.95
N ASN A 59 13.06 -9.06 -12.28
CA ASN A 59 12.78 -8.22 -11.10
C ASN A 59 11.85 -7.06 -11.45
N TYR A 60 12.13 -6.33 -12.54
CA TYR A 60 11.30 -5.21 -12.97
C TYR A 60 9.85 -5.63 -13.26
N TRP A 61 9.64 -6.71 -14.01
CA TRP A 61 8.29 -7.20 -14.31
C TRP A 61 7.57 -7.69 -13.06
N ALA A 62 8.23 -8.48 -12.23
CA ALA A 62 7.65 -8.96 -10.99
C ALA A 62 7.34 -7.80 -10.03
N GLN A 63 8.21 -6.79 -9.93
CA GLN A 63 7.97 -5.59 -9.11
C GLN A 63 6.70 -4.87 -9.57
N ASN A 64 6.51 -4.72 -10.87
CA ASN A 64 5.29 -4.12 -11.41
C ASN A 64 4.05 -4.92 -11.02
N ILE A 65 4.12 -6.26 -11.07
CA ILE A 65 3.01 -7.13 -10.67
C ILE A 65 2.70 -6.97 -9.18
N THR A 66 3.71 -7.08 -8.32
CA THR A 66 3.51 -7.06 -6.87
C THR A 66 3.08 -5.69 -6.36
N PHE A 67 3.72 -4.61 -6.79
CA PHE A 67 3.29 -3.27 -6.38
C PHE A 67 1.96 -2.87 -7.01
N THR A 68 1.79 -3.03 -8.32
CA THR A 68 0.63 -2.44 -9.02
C THR A 68 -0.63 -3.26 -8.88
N PHE A 69 -0.55 -4.57 -9.15
CA PHE A 69 -1.73 -5.42 -9.23
C PHE A 69 -2.16 -5.97 -7.88
N LEU A 70 -1.20 -6.31 -7.01
CA LEU A 70 -1.49 -6.95 -5.73
C LEU A 70 -1.33 -5.99 -4.53
N GLY A 71 -0.45 -4.99 -4.64
CA GLY A 71 -0.12 -4.05 -3.57
C GLY A 71 -0.77 -2.67 -3.71
N GLY A 72 -1.54 -2.41 -4.78
CA GLY A 72 -2.26 -1.15 -4.96
C GLY A 72 -1.39 0.10 -5.17
N GLN A 73 -0.12 -0.03 -5.58
CA GLN A 73 0.86 1.07 -5.65
C GLN A 73 1.66 1.09 -6.96
N SER A 74 2.07 2.27 -7.41
CA SER A 74 2.95 2.40 -8.59
C SER A 74 4.40 2.07 -8.24
N SER A 75 4.95 1.05 -8.91
CA SER A 75 6.37 0.67 -8.81
C SER A 75 7.33 1.82 -9.14
N SER A 76 6.99 2.67 -10.12
CA SER A 76 7.82 3.79 -10.55
C SER A 76 7.83 4.93 -9.53
N PHE A 77 6.67 5.21 -8.93
CA PHE A 77 6.56 6.15 -7.81
C PHE A 77 7.38 5.65 -6.62
N TRP A 78 7.22 4.37 -6.29
CA TRP A 78 7.96 3.73 -5.22
C TRP A 78 9.47 3.82 -5.48
N ASN A 79 9.96 3.42 -6.66
CA ASN A 79 11.37 3.48 -7.04
C ASN A 79 11.94 4.90 -6.91
N LYS A 80 11.22 5.92 -7.39
CA LYS A 80 11.66 7.32 -7.27
C LYS A 80 11.82 7.72 -5.81
N ARG A 81 10.78 7.52 -5.00
CA ARG A 81 10.78 7.92 -3.59
C ARG A 81 11.79 7.14 -2.77
N HIS A 82 11.89 5.84 -3.02
CA HIS A 82 12.78 4.93 -2.31
C HIS A 82 14.25 5.25 -2.59
N ASN A 83 14.57 5.61 -3.84
CA ASN A 83 15.91 6.10 -4.19
C ASN A 83 16.22 7.45 -3.51
N GLU A 84 15.24 8.35 -3.40
CA GLU A 84 15.39 9.61 -2.64
C GLU A 84 15.68 9.33 -1.15
N HIS A 85 14.92 8.41 -0.55
CA HIS A 85 15.13 7.95 0.83
C HIS A 85 16.55 7.39 1.03
N HIS A 86 16.97 6.43 0.21
CA HIS A 86 18.30 5.83 0.33
C HIS A 86 19.47 6.77 0.01
N SER A 87 19.22 7.88 -0.68
CA SER A 87 20.28 8.88 -0.93
C SER A 87 20.74 9.59 0.35
N LYS A 88 19.80 9.91 1.25
CA LYS A 88 20.03 10.65 2.51
C LYS A 88 19.02 10.24 3.59
N PRO A 89 19.08 9.00 4.09
CA PRO A 89 18.10 8.49 5.04
C PRO A 89 18.18 9.24 6.36
N SER A 90 17.04 9.43 7.02
CA SER A 90 16.91 10.07 8.34
C SER A 90 17.39 11.53 8.42
N VAL A 91 17.65 12.19 7.28
CA VAL A 91 18.02 13.60 7.24
C VAL A 91 16.76 14.45 7.09
N ILE A 92 16.44 15.21 8.14
CA ILE A 92 15.36 16.19 8.15
C ILE A 92 15.52 17.10 6.92
N SER A 93 14.45 17.31 6.16
CA SER A 93 14.37 18.03 4.87
C SER A 93 14.85 17.31 3.61
N LYS A 94 15.55 16.18 3.73
CA LYS A 94 16.06 15.43 2.56
C LYS A 94 15.39 14.07 2.40
N ASP A 95 15.08 13.42 3.51
CA ASP A 95 14.39 12.13 3.49
C ASP A 95 12.87 12.34 3.30
N PRO A 96 12.28 11.84 2.19
CA PRO A 96 10.86 11.94 1.94
C PRO A 96 10.01 11.21 3.00
N ASP A 97 10.55 10.21 3.71
CA ASP A 97 9.86 9.41 4.74
C ASP A 97 9.92 10.06 6.13
N VAL A 98 10.88 10.97 6.35
CA VAL A 98 10.93 11.81 7.55
C VAL A 98 10.00 13.02 7.41
N THR A 99 9.95 13.59 6.20
CA THR A 99 9.13 14.78 5.91
C THR A 99 7.65 14.47 5.75
N PHE A 100 7.27 13.19 5.69
CA PHE A 100 5.91 12.71 5.51
C PHE A 100 5.75 11.39 6.29
N PRO A 101 5.03 11.34 7.43
CA PRO A 101 3.96 12.23 7.91
C PRO A 101 4.56 13.28 8.82
N GLY A 102 4.57 14.55 8.37
CA GLY A 102 5.22 15.65 9.07
C GLY A 102 5.13 15.51 10.60
N ASN A 103 6.29 15.34 11.23
CA ASN A 103 6.48 15.41 12.67
C ASN A 103 5.70 14.40 13.55
N VAL A 104 4.87 13.49 12.97
CA VAL A 104 3.98 12.60 13.74
C VAL A 104 4.74 11.40 14.31
N ILE A 105 5.63 10.80 13.51
CA ILE A 105 6.52 9.71 13.95
C ILE A 105 7.84 10.26 14.51
N LEU A 106 8.17 11.50 14.13
CA LEU A 106 9.46 12.14 14.32
C LEU A 106 9.23 13.51 14.97
N LEU A 107 9.28 13.55 16.29
CA LEU A 107 8.79 14.67 17.08
C LEU A 107 9.85 15.80 17.18
N GLY A 108 9.55 16.96 16.57
CA GLY A 108 10.22 18.23 16.83
C GLY A 108 11.28 18.68 15.82
N ASN A 109 11.74 19.93 15.92
CA ASN A 109 12.72 20.54 15.00
C ASN A 109 14.18 20.09 15.28
N ASP A 110 14.47 19.56 16.47
CA ASP A 110 15.84 19.26 16.95
C ASP A 110 16.01 17.76 17.33
N MET A 111 16.00 16.85 16.34
CA MET A 111 15.52 15.49 16.60
C MET A 111 16.45 14.44 17.25
N PRO A 112 17.73 14.18 16.87
CA PRO A 112 18.44 13.04 17.48
C PRO A 112 19.33 13.45 18.65
N LYS A 113 20.09 14.54 18.48
CA LYS A 113 21.13 14.94 19.44
C LYS A 113 20.52 15.57 20.69
N ASP A 114 19.49 16.40 20.55
CA ASP A 114 18.91 17.09 21.69
C ASP A 114 17.90 16.22 22.45
N VAL A 115 17.13 15.38 21.77
CA VAL A 115 16.33 14.31 22.43
C VAL A 115 17.27 13.31 23.12
N GLY A 116 18.34 12.88 22.47
CA GLY A 116 19.36 12.01 23.05
C GLY A 116 20.07 12.62 24.26
N ARG A 117 20.43 13.90 24.21
CA ARG A 117 21.01 14.64 25.35
C ARG A 117 20.03 14.83 26.50
N LYS A 118 18.77 15.19 26.20
CA LYS A 118 17.75 15.47 27.21
C LYS A 118 17.16 14.19 27.80
N GLY A 119 17.31 13.05 27.12
CA GLY A 119 16.67 11.77 27.49
C GLY A 119 15.15 11.83 27.50
N LYS A 120 14.54 12.83 26.85
CA LYS A 120 13.10 13.12 26.90
C LYS A 120 12.57 13.26 25.47
N GLY A 121 11.76 12.30 25.05
CA GLY A 121 10.95 12.31 23.83
C GLY A 121 9.58 11.69 24.13
N MET A 122 8.54 11.99 23.33
CA MET A 122 7.19 11.46 23.62
C MET A 122 7.08 9.95 23.31
N LEU A 123 7.96 9.42 22.45
CA LEU A 123 8.07 7.99 22.15
C LEU A 123 9.47 7.51 22.54
N PRO A 124 9.61 6.61 23.53
CA PRO A 124 10.90 6.08 23.93
C PRO A 124 11.53 5.21 22.83
N TYR A 125 12.78 5.49 22.49
CA TYR A 125 13.51 4.83 21.39
C TYR A 125 13.56 3.31 21.52
N GLN A 126 13.64 2.77 22.75
CA GLN A 126 13.68 1.33 22.99
C GLN A 126 12.43 0.59 22.48
N TYR A 127 11.29 1.29 22.37
CA TYR A 127 10.04 0.72 21.88
C TYR A 127 9.79 1.00 20.40
N GLN A 128 10.79 1.55 19.68
CA GLN A 128 10.66 1.91 18.27
C GLN A 128 10.23 0.78 17.37
N HIS A 129 10.74 -0.41 17.62
CA HIS A 129 10.33 -1.59 16.90
C HIS A 129 8.83 -1.91 17.09
N ILE A 130 8.21 -1.60 18.23
CA ILE A 130 6.78 -1.85 18.48
C ILE A 130 5.92 -0.86 17.70
N TYR A 131 6.14 0.44 17.92
CA TYR A 131 5.30 1.45 17.26
C TYR A 131 5.59 1.55 15.78
N LEU A 132 6.82 1.31 15.30
CA LEU A 132 7.05 1.21 13.85
C LEU A 132 6.47 -0.08 13.27
N THR A 133 6.45 -1.23 13.94
CA THR A 133 5.82 -2.44 13.38
C THR A 133 4.31 -2.26 13.17
N ILE A 134 3.64 -1.50 14.04
CA ILE A 134 2.21 -1.22 13.90
C ILE A 134 1.98 -0.03 12.95
N ALA A 135 2.76 1.04 13.11
CA ALA A 135 2.61 2.23 12.29
C ALA A 135 3.02 1.97 10.86
N PHE A 136 4.10 1.25 10.57
CA PHE A 136 4.66 1.09 9.22
C PHE A 136 3.71 0.43 8.21
N PRO A 137 3.01 -0.68 8.52
CA PRO A 137 1.96 -1.22 7.64
C PRO A 137 0.82 -0.21 7.42
N ILE A 138 0.40 0.49 8.47
CA ILE A 138 -0.61 1.55 8.37
C ILE A 138 -0.07 2.73 7.55
N PHE A 139 1.22 3.02 7.67
CA PHE A 139 1.93 4.18 7.12
C PHE A 139 2.14 4.05 5.62
N LEU A 140 2.61 2.88 5.18
CA LEU A 140 2.67 2.46 3.79
C LEU A 140 1.28 2.50 3.13
N LEU A 141 0.23 2.26 3.92
CA LEU A 141 -1.16 2.29 3.49
C LEU A 141 -1.87 3.63 3.75
N THR A 142 -1.15 4.68 4.20
CA THR A 142 -1.79 5.95 4.49
C THR A 142 -2.36 6.60 3.23
N ILE A 143 -3.49 7.27 3.43
CA ILE A 143 -4.15 8.11 2.43
C ILE A 143 -3.13 9.04 1.75
N GLY A 144 -2.20 9.65 2.47
CA GLY A 144 -1.31 10.63 1.83
C GLY A 144 -0.15 10.03 1.02
N PHE A 145 0.29 8.79 1.28
CA PHE A 145 1.22 8.08 0.37
C PHE A 145 0.50 7.75 -0.94
N ASN A 146 -0.76 7.29 -0.84
CA ASN A 146 -1.64 7.03 -1.98
C ASN A 146 -2.05 8.30 -2.75
N ILE A 147 -2.28 9.43 -2.08
CA ILE A 147 -2.54 10.73 -2.72
C ILE A 147 -1.31 11.17 -3.51
N LYS A 148 -0.10 11.12 -2.91
CA LYS A 148 1.13 11.51 -3.61
C LYS A 148 1.43 10.59 -4.80
N ALA A 149 1.20 9.30 -4.65
CA ALA A 149 1.27 8.35 -5.76
C ALA A 149 0.28 8.71 -6.87
N SER A 150 -0.97 9.02 -6.51
CA SER A 150 -2.01 9.42 -7.45
C SER A 150 -1.66 10.72 -8.18
N ILE A 151 -1.13 11.72 -7.47
CA ILE A 151 -0.63 12.97 -8.06
C ILE A 151 0.55 12.70 -9.00
N TYR A 152 1.49 11.84 -8.58
CA TYR A 152 2.62 11.45 -9.41
C TYR A 152 2.15 10.79 -10.72
N LEU A 153 1.20 9.87 -10.65
CA LEU A 153 0.60 9.22 -11.82
C LEU A 153 -0.15 10.23 -12.71
N TYR A 154 -0.94 11.12 -12.11
CA TYR A 154 -1.66 12.16 -12.85
C TYR A 154 -0.71 13.09 -13.61
N LYS A 155 0.39 13.51 -12.98
CA LYS A 155 1.40 14.38 -13.60
C LYS A 155 2.24 13.66 -14.66
N ASN A 156 2.40 12.35 -14.54
CA ASN A 156 3.21 11.53 -15.46
C ASN A 156 2.30 10.64 -16.31
N LEU A 157 1.59 11.26 -17.26
CA LEU A 157 0.58 10.62 -18.11
C LEU A 157 1.09 9.40 -18.92
N ALA A 158 2.40 9.28 -19.14
CA ALA A 158 3.03 8.12 -19.77
C ALA A 158 3.07 6.85 -18.88
N LEU A 159 2.84 7.00 -17.57
CA LEU A 159 2.85 5.92 -16.58
C LEU A 159 1.43 5.42 -16.22
N LYS A 160 0.39 5.85 -16.95
CA LYS A 160 -1.01 5.47 -16.70
C LYS A 160 -1.28 3.96 -16.69
N TRP A 161 -0.45 3.16 -17.34
CA TRP A 161 -0.57 1.70 -17.29
C TRP A 161 -0.32 1.12 -15.89
N THR A 162 0.29 1.88 -14.97
CA THR A 162 0.45 1.48 -13.57
C THR A 162 -0.63 2.02 -12.63
N VAL A 163 -1.76 2.53 -13.17
CA VAL A 163 -2.93 2.84 -12.33
C VAL A 163 -3.39 1.51 -11.71
N SER A 164 -3.21 1.39 -10.39
CA SER A 164 -3.56 0.17 -9.66
C SER A 164 -5.04 -0.13 -9.87
N LEU A 165 -5.32 -1.15 -10.68
CA LEU A 165 -6.66 -1.67 -10.90
C LEU A 165 -7.33 -1.98 -9.56
N GLN A 166 -6.58 -2.40 -8.54
CA GLN A 166 -7.08 -2.57 -7.18
C GLN A 166 -7.72 -1.31 -6.59
N ASN A 167 -7.08 -0.14 -6.61
CA ASN A 167 -7.72 1.07 -6.05
C ASN A 167 -8.94 1.52 -6.86
N TYR A 168 -8.88 1.43 -8.19
CA TYR A 168 -9.99 1.83 -9.05
C TYR A 168 -11.19 0.87 -8.93
N GLU A 169 -10.94 -0.44 -8.94
CA GLU A 169 -11.97 -1.47 -8.82
C GLU A 169 -12.46 -1.61 -7.38
N LEU A 170 -11.62 -1.44 -6.35
CA LEU A 170 -12.04 -1.36 -4.95
C LEU A 170 -12.91 -0.12 -4.72
N ILE A 171 -12.54 1.05 -5.24
CA ILE A 171 -13.37 2.26 -5.13
C ILE A 171 -14.71 2.05 -5.84
N LYS A 172 -14.71 1.55 -7.09
CA LYS A 172 -15.95 1.21 -7.80
C LYS A 172 -16.82 0.20 -7.05
N PHE A 173 -16.20 -0.85 -6.51
CA PHE A 173 -16.88 -1.90 -5.76
C PHE A 173 -17.50 -1.34 -4.48
N LEU A 174 -16.74 -0.59 -3.68
CA LEU A 174 -17.23 0.11 -2.49
C LEU A 174 -18.33 1.11 -2.82
N PHE A 175 -18.22 1.83 -3.95
CA PHE A 175 -19.27 2.72 -4.43
C PHE A 175 -20.53 1.95 -4.83
N SER A 176 -20.39 0.79 -5.46
CA SER A 176 -21.50 -0.08 -5.86
C SER A 176 -22.25 -0.64 -4.65
N LEU A 177 -21.56 -0.92 -3.55
CA LEU A 177 -22.16 -1.33 -2.28
C LEU A 177 -22.94 -0.19 -1.63
N CYS A 178 -22.37 1.03 -1.64
CA CYS A 178 -23.02 2.22 -1.07
C CYS A 178 -24.29 2.60 -1.85
N LEU A 179 -24.30 2.42 -3.17
CA LEU A 179 -25.47 2.63 -4.02
C LEU A 179 -26.52 1.50 -3.89
N LYS A 180 -26.10 0.24 -3.71
CA LYS A 180 -27.00 -0.89 -3.47
C LYS A 180 -27.73 -0.79 -2.12
N ASN A 181 -27.10 -0.22 -1.10
CA ASN A 181 -27.70 -0.09 0.23
C ASN A 181 -28.83 0.95 0.30
N LYS A 182 -28.92 1.89 -0.66
CA LYS A 182 -30.03 2.86 -0.76
C LYS A 182 -31.28 2.33 -1.47
N LYS A 183 -31.21 1.17 -2.16
CA LYS A 183 -32.31 0.67 -3.01
C LYS A 183 -32.90 -0.69 -2.60
N GLY A 184 -32.48 -1.26 -1.46
CA GLY A 184 -33.20 -2.35 -0.78
C GLY A 184 -33.51 -3.60 -1.62
N SER A 185 -32.74 -3.91 -2.67
CA SER A 185 -33.01 -5.04 -3.56
C SER A 185 -31.77 -5.92 -3.70
N ILE A 186 -31.87 -7.10 -3.10
CA ILE A 186 -30.97 -8.23 -3.34
C ILE A 186 -31.36 -8.81 -4.69
N MET A 187 -30.57 -8.56 -5.73
CA MET A 187 -30.52 -9.40 -6.93
C MET A 187 -29.17 -9.23 -7.62
N ALA A 188 -28.64 -10.38 -8.03
CA ALA A 188 -27.37 -10.58 -8.69
C ALA A 188 -27.20 -9.70 -9.94
N ASN A 189 -25.96 -9.29 -10.20
CA ASN A 189 -25.33 -9.20 -11.53
C ASN A 189 -23.97 -8.52 -11.37
N VAL A 190 -22.95 -9.34 -11.06
CA VAL A 190 -21.54 -9.03 -11.35
C VAL A 190 -21.17 -9.90 -12.54
N PHE A 191 -21.66 -9.50 -13.71
CA PHE A 191 -21.20 -9.95 -15.01
C PHE A 191 -21.46 -8.79 -15.97
N PHE A 192 -20.42 -8.02 -16.25
CA PHE A 192 -20.22 -7.30 -17.52
C PHE A 192 -18.74 -6.90 -17.59
N LEU A 193 -17.91 -7.90 -17.87
CA LEU A 193 -16.72 -7.72 -18.70
C LEU A 193 -17.23 -7.69 -20.15
N CYS A 194 -16.74 -6.72 -20.93
CA CYS A 194 -16.89 -6.63 -22.39
C CYS A 194 -18.33 -6.74 -22.93
N ASP A 195 -18.98 -5.61 -23.18
CA ASP A 195 -19.84 -5.49 -24.36
C ASP A 195 -19.95 -4.01 -24.77
N GLY A 196 -19.42 -3.69 -25.96
CA GLY A 196 -19.89 -2.58 -26.79
C GLY A 196 -19.10 -1.27 -26.78
N ILE A 197 -18.21 -1.14 -27.78
CA ILE A 197 -17.76 0.09 -28.49
C ILE A 197 -16.85 1.07 -27.73
#